data_AF-A0A3S1Q476-F1
#
_entry.id   AF-A0A3S1Q476-F1
#
_cell.length_a   1.000
_cell.length_b   1.000
_cell.length_c   1.000
_cell.angle_alpha   90.00
_cell.angle_beta   90.00
_cell.angle_gamma   90.00
#
_symmetry.space_group_name_H-M   'P 1'
#
loop_
_entity.id
_entity.type
_entity.pdbx_description
1 polymer ?
#
loop_
_entity_poly.entity_id
_entity_poly.type
_entity_poly.pdbx_seq_one_letter_code
_entity_poly.pdbx_strand_id
1 'polypeptide(L)'
;SAISIGSGGPVGAEGPIIMTGGAIGSLIAQMLPVSDNERKTLLVAGAAAGMTTVFGTPIAAIMLAVELLLFEWTPRSFIPVAVAAVIAEVERTMLHLPGPIFPFQGGMEVSFVGLAGWVAIGVCAGLLSGLLTQMVYACEDGFQKLPIHWMWWPMLGGLVVGIGGLIEPHALGVGYDNITDMLDGRTVATAALLLLVVKAIIWSVALGSGTSGGVLAPLLIMGGAMGAVLAGVLPAADPGFWALLAMAATMGGTMRAPLT
;
A
#
# COMPACT_ATOMS: atom_id res chain seq x y z
N SER A 1 -9.10 8.01 10.94
CA SER A 1 -7.91 8.09 10.04
C SER A 1 -7.58 9.51 9.61
N ALA A 2 -8.53 10.39 9.30
CA ALA A 2 -8.25 11.78 8.90
C ALA A 2 -7.34 12.54 9.88
N ILE A 3 -7.60 12.46 11.19
CA ILE A 3 -6.75 13.09 12.22
C ILE A 3 -5.34 12.49 12.21
N SER A 4 -5.22 11.15 12.14
CA SER A 4 -3.92 10.47 12.09
C SER A 4 -3.11 10.88 10.87
N ILE A 5 -3.71 10.83 9.68
CA ILE A 5 -3.02 11.18 8.42
C ILE A 5 -2.68 12.67 8.42
N GLY A 6 -3.64 13.53 8.77
CA GLY A 6 -3.48 14.99 8.77
C GLY A 6 -2.50 15.52 9.81
N SER A 7 -2.24 14.77 10.90
CA SER A 7 -1.21 15.10 11.90
C SER A 7 0.17 14.53 11.58
N GLY A 8 0.36 13.91 10.40
CA GLY A 8 1.64 13.38 9.95
C GLY A 8 1.87 11.90 10.25
N GLY A 9 0.84 11.16 10.65
CA GLY A 9 0.92 9.71 10.87
C GLY A 9 1.46 8.98 9.63
N PRO A 10 2.34 7.98 9.79
CA PRO A 10 3.10 7.37 8.69
C PRO A 10 2.27 6.31 7.94
N VAL A 11 0.99 6.61 7.69
CA VAL A 11 -0.01 5.68 7.14
C VAL A 11 -0.59 6.24 5.84
N GLY A 12 -1.04 5.33 4.99
CA GLY A 12 -1.65 5.66 3.71
C GLY A 12 -3.08 6.19 3.84
N ALA A 13 -3.53 6.99 2.86
CA ALA A 13 -4.91 7.49 2.80
C ALA A 13 -5.90 6.50 2.18
N GLU A 14 -5.39 5.40 1.61
CA GLU A 14 -6.11 4.62 0.61
C GLU A 14 -6.95 3.53 1.29
N GLY A 15 -6.47 2.97 2.41
CA GLY A 15 -7.25 2.08 3.25
C GLY A 15 -8.59 2.67 3.69
N PRO A 16 -8.62 3.89 4.28
CA PRO A 16 -9.87 4.58 4.62
C PRO A 16 -10.82 4.77 3.43
N ILE A 17 -10.30 5.08 2.24
CA ILE A 17 -11.14 5.33 1.06
C ILE A 17 -11.71 4.02 0.51
N ILE A 18 -10.91 2.96 0.43
CA ILE A 18 -11.36 1.61 0.04
C ILE A 18 -12.45 1.12 1.01
N MET A 19 -12.26 1.30 2.32
CA MET A 19 -13.25 0.94 3.34
C MET A 19 -14.53 1.78 3.23
N THR A 20 -14.41 3.07 2.94
CA THR A 20 -15.57 3.95 2.73
C THR A 20 -16.35 3.53 1.49
N GLY A 21 -15.67 3.24 0.38
CA GLY A 21 -16.30 2.71 -0.83
C GLY A 21 -17.04 1.40 -0.56
N GLY A 22 -16.41 0.48 0.19
CA GLY A 22 -17.05 -0.78 0.60
C GLY A 22 -18.25 -0.57 1.50
N ALA A 23 -18.19 0.38 2.44
CA ALA A 23 -19.31 0.73 3.31
C ALA A 23 -20.50 1.29 2.50
N ILE A 24 -20.26 2.16 1.52
CA ILE A 24 -21.30 2.66 0.61
C ILE A 24 -21.94 1.50 -0.17
N GLY A 25 -21.12 0.60 -0.74
CA GLY A 25 -21.61 -0.60 -1.42
C GLY A 25 -22.47 -1.49 -0.51
N SER A 26 -22.06 -1.65 0.75
CA SER A 26 -22.81 -2.39 1.76
C SER A 26 -24.15 -1.74 2.12
N LEU A 27 -24.18 -0.41 2.28
CA LEU A 27 -25.41 0.33 2.56
C LEU A 27 -26.42 0.20 1.41
N ILE A 28 -25.94 0.33 0.16
CA ILE A 28 -26.77 0.11 -1.03
C ILE A 28 -27.33 -1.31 -1.03
N ALA A 29 -26.49 -2.30 -0.77
CA ALA A 29 -26.91 -3.70 -0.73
C ALA A 29 -27.95 -4.01 0.36
N GLN A 30 -27.88 -3.34 1.51
CA GLN A 30 -28.86 -3.48 2.59
C GLN A 30 -30.23 -2.91 2.21
N MET A 31 -30.29 -1.95 1.29
CA MET A 31 -31.53 -1.34 0.79
C MET A 31 -32.18 -2.15 -0.34
N LEU A 32 -31.49 -3.15 -0.89
CA LEU A 32 -31.98 -3.96 -2.01
C LEU A 32 -32.38 -5.38 -1.55
N PRO A 33 -33.38 -6.02 -2.18
CA PRO A 33 -33.74 -7.40 -1.91
C PRO A 33 -32.76 -8.36 -2.59
N VAL A 34 -31.51 -8.40 -2.10
CA VAL A 34 -30.42 -9.22 -2.65
C VAL A 34 -29.99 -10.32 -1.67
N SER A 35 -29.46 -11.42 -2.21
CA SER A 35 -28.86 -12.51 -1.44
C SER A 35 -27.56 -12.10 -0.74
N ASP A 36 -27.08 -12.91 0.20
CA ASP A 36 -25.83 -12.65 0.93
C ASP A 36 -24.61 -12.59 0.00
N ASN A 37 -24.56 -13.44 -1.03
CA ASN A 37 -23.48 -13.42 -2.03
C ASN A 37 -23.49 -12.15 -2.88
N GLU A 38 -24.68 -11.67 -3.25
CA GLU A 38 -24.83 -10.41 -3.98
C GLU A 38 -24.51 -9.20 -3.10
N ARG A 39 -24.87 -9.26 -1.81
CA ARG A 39 -24.50 -8.24 -0.82
C ARG A 39 -22.99 -8.15 -0.64
N LYS A 40 -22.30 -9.28 -0.54
CA LYS A 40 -20.82 -9.34 -0.53
C LYS A 40 -20.26 -8.74 -1.82
N THR A 41 -20.83 -9.08 -2.98
CA THR A 41 -20.41 -8.55 -4.29
C THR A 41 -20.52 -7.03 -4.34
N LEU A 42 -21.63 -6.45 -3.88
CA LEU A 42 -21.83 -4.99 -3.88
C LEU A 42 -20.89 -4.25 -2.92
N LEU A 43 -20.62 -4.83 -1.74
CA LEU A 43 -19.59 -4.33 -0.83
C LEU A 43 -18.22 -4.30 -1.52
N VAL A 44 -17.83 -5.40 -2.18
CA VAL A 44 -16.55 -5.48 -2.88
C VAL A 44 -16.50 -4.55 -4.09
N ALA A 45 -17.59 -4.40 -4.83
CA ALA A 45 -17.69 -3.47 -5.95
C ALA A 45 -17.47 -2.02 -5.50
N GLY A 46 -18.03 -1.63 -4.35
CA GLY A 46 -17.78 -0.32 -3.75
C GLY A 46 -16.32 -0.13 -3.31
N ALA A 47 -15.70 -1.17 -2.73
CA ALA A 47 -14.30 -1.14 -2.34
C ALA A 47 -13.36 -1.00 -3.57
N ALA A 48 -13.64 -1.75 -4.64
CA ALA A 48 -12.91 -1.66 -5.90
C ALA A 48 -13.08 -0.30 -6.57
N ALA A 49 -14.30 0.25 -6.60
CA ALA A 49 -14.55 1.61 -7.07
C ALA A 49 -13.76 2.65 -6.27
N GLY A 50 -13.75 2.53 -4.93
CA GLY A 50 -12.93 3.41 -4.07
C GLY A 50 -11.44 3.32 -4.36
N MET A 51 -10.91 2.10 -4.54
CA MET A 51 -9.51 1.90 -4.93
C MET A 51 -9.20 2.53 -6.29
N THR A 52 -10.06 2.32 -7.28
CA THR A 52 -9.92 2.92 -8.61
C THR A 52 -9.94 4.44 -8.49
N THR A 53 -10.96 5.04 -7.87
CA THR A 53 -11.09 6.50 -7.70
C THR A 53 -9.88 7.12 -7.02
N VAL A 54 -9.19 6.40 -6.14
CA VAL A 54 -7.96 6.90 -5.52
C VAL A 54 -6.77 6.76 -6.45
N PHE A 55 -6.51 5.57 -6.98
CA PHE A 55 -5.24 5.24 -7.64
C PHE A 55 -5.23 5.37 -9.17
N GLY A 56 -6.39 5.36 -9.82
CA GLY A 56 -6.49 5.26 -11.28
C GLY A 56 -6.06 3.89 -11.82
N THR A 57 -6.25 2.84 -11.02
CA THR A 57 -5.80 1.48 -11.33
C THR A 57 -6.97 0.50 -11.36
N PRO A 58 -7.89 0.61 -12.34
CA PRO A 58 -9.10 -0.22 -12.38
C PRO A 58 -8.79 -1.72 -12.47
N ILE A 59 -7.74 -2.10 -13.21
CA ILE A 59 -7.35 -3.52 -13.34
C ILE A 59 -6.87 -4.07 -12.01
N ALA A 60 -5.96 -3.37 -11.32
CA ALA A 60 -5.46 -3.78 -10.00
C ALA A 60 -6.60 -3.84 -8.96
N ALA A 61 -7.54 -2.88 -9.00
CA ALA A 61 -8.70 -2.89 -8.10
C ALA A 61 -9.61 -4.11 -8.31
N ILE A 62 -9.81 -4.53 -9.56
CA ILE A 62 -10.57 -5.74 -9.89
C ILE A 62 -9.80 -6.99 -9.44
N MET A 63 -8.48 -7.03 -9.64
CA MET A 63 -7.65 -8.15 -9.17
C MET A 63 -7.69 -8.25 -7.65
N LEU A 64 -7.54 -7.14 -6.91
CA LEU A 64 -7.65 -7.11 -5.46
C LEU A 64 -8.99 -7.66 -4.98
N ALA A 65 -10.07 -7.25 -5.64
CA ALA A 65 -11.42 -7.70 -5.33
C ALA A 65 -11.56 -9.22 -5.48
N VAL A 66 -11.02 -9.79 -6.55
CA VAL A 66 -11.12 -11.23 -6.82
C VAL A 66 -10.16 -12.04 -5.93
N GLU A 67 -8.94 -11.57 -5.79
CA GLU A 67 -7.84 -12.28 -5.11
C GLU A 67 -7.97 -12.26 -3.58
N LEU A 68 -8.41 -11.13 -2.99
CA LEU A 68 -8.45 -10.95 -1.53
C LEU A 68 -9.83 -10.75 -0.91
N LEU A 69 -10.83 -10.26 -1.66
CA LEU A 69 -12.12 -9.93 -1.06
C LEU A 69 -13.20 -10.98 -1.35
N LEU A 70 -13.27 -11.45 -2.59
CA LEU A 70 -14.25 -12.44 -3.03
C LEU A 70 -13.74 -13.87 -2.90
N PHE A 71 -12.47 -14.12 -3.23
CA PHE A 71 -11.86 -15.46 -3.35
C PHE A 71 -12.56 -16.36 -4.37
N GLU A 72 -13.17 -15.79 -5.41
CA GLU A 72 -13.86 -16.53 -6.46
C GLU A 72 -13.82 -15.83 -7.82
N TRP A 73 -13.69 -16.62 -8.89
CA TRP A 73 -13.66 -16.15 -10.28
C TRP A 73 -14.98 -16.43 -11.00
N THR A 74 -16.11 -16.03 -10.40
CA THR A 74 -17.43 -16.21 -11.02
C THR A 74 -17.86 -14.95 -11.78
N PRO A 75 -18.43 -15.06 -12.99
CA PRO A 75 -18.94 -13.88 -13.71
C PRO A 75 -19.97 -13.09 -12.90
N ARG A 76 -20.72 -13.77 -12.01
CA ARG A 76 -21.75 -13.15 -11.16
C ARG A 76 -21.18 -12.11 -10.19
N SER A 77 -19.98 -12.32 -9.66
CA SER A 77 -19.31 -11.37 -8.77
C SER A 77 -18.29 -10.49 -9.49
N PHE A 78 -17.63 -11.03 -10.52
CA PHE A 78 -16.65 -10.29 -11.32
C PHE A 78 -17.26 -9.13 -12.11
N ILE A 79 -18.37 -9.35 -12.82
CA ILE A 79 -18.95 -8.32 -13.71
C ILE A 79 -19.37 -7.07 -12.91
N PRO A 80 -20.11 -7.16 -11.79
CA PRO A 80 -20.46 -5.97 -11.01
C PRO A 80 -19.25 -5.18 -10.50
N VAL A 81 -18.21 -5.88 -10.05
CA VAL A 81 -16.95 -5.26 -9.58
C VAL A 81 -16.24 -4.54 -10.72
N ALA A 82 -16.10 -5.19 -11.88
CA ALA A 82 -15.47 -4.60 -13.06
C ALA A 82 -16.22 -3.36 -13.55
N VAL A 83 -17.57 -3.43 -13.60
CA VAL A 83 -18.40 -2.28 -13.97
C VAL A 83 -18.21 -1.13 -12.99
N ALA A 84 -18.20 -1.39 -11.68
CA ALA A 84 -17.99 -0.36 -10.67
C ALA A 84 -16.60 0.30 -10.79
N ALA A 85 -15.55 -0.49 -11.03
CA ALA A 85 -14.20 0.02 -11.27
C ALA A 85 -14.12 0.86 -12.56
N VAL A 86 -14.74 0.43 -13.66
CA VAL A 86 -14.76 1.21 -14.92
C VAL A 86 -15.53 2.52 -14.76
N ILE A 87 -16.68 2.50 -14.07
CA ILE A 87 -17.44 3.73 -13.78
C ILE A 87 -16.60 4.69 -12.93
N ALA A 88 -15.89 4.18 -11.92
CA ALA A 88 -14.98 4.99 -11.11
C ALA A 88 -13.86 5.61 -11.96
N GLU A 89 -13.29 4.89 -12.93
CA GLU A 89 -12.27 5.45 -13.84
C GLU A 89 -12.82 6.55 -14.76
N VAL A 90 -14.03 6.35 -15.29
CA VAL A 90 -14.72 7.40 -16.07
C VAL A 90 -14.99 8.62 -15.20
N GLU A 91 -15.42 8.41 -13.95
CA GLU A 91 -15.68 9.48 -12.99
C GLU A 91 -14.42 10.26 -12.63
N ARG A 92 -13.27 9.58 -12.44
CA ARG A 92 -11.97 10.23 -12.26
C ARG A 92 -11.63 11.18 -13.41
N THR A 93 -11.91 10.75 -14.63
CA THR A 93 -11.67 11.56 -15.84
C THR A 93 -12.57 12.80 -15.83
N MET A 94 -13.84 12.66 -15.44
CA MET A 94 -14.77 13.79 -15.32
C MET A 94 -14.41 14.75 -14.18
N LEU A 95 -13.83 14.24 -13.10
CA LEU A 95 -13.29 15.04 -12.00
C LEU A 95 -11.95 15.72 -12.33
N HIS A 96 -11.40 15.49 -13.54
CA HIS A 96 -10.09 15.99 -13.95
C HIS A 96 -8.97 15.58 -12.98
N LEU A 97 -9.08 14.38 -12.40
CA LEU A 97 -8.00 13.83 -11.59
C LEU A 97 -6.78 13.53 -12.49
N PRO A 98 -5.56 13.70 -11.97
CA PRO A 98 -4.34 13.45 -12.73
C PRO A 98 -4.28 12.00 -13.23
N GLY A 99 -3.46 11.77 -14.26
CA GLY A 99 -3.20 10.46 -14.85
C GLY A 99 -2.53 9.48 -13.87
N PRO A 100 -1.68 8.54 -14.33
CA PRO A 100 -1.01 7.63 -13.41
C PRO A 100 -0.35 8.41 -12.28
N ILE A 101 -0.68 8.09 -11.02
CA ILE A 101 -0.21 8.84 -9.85
C ILE A 101 1.30 8.72 -9.70
N PHE A 102 1.84 7.59 -10.16
CA PHE A 102 3.26 7.29 -10.19
C PHE A 102 3.66 6.96 -11.64
N PRO A 103 3.84 7.97 -12.50
CA PRO A 103 4.24 7.72 -13.87
C PRO A 103 5.68 7.19 -13.89
N PHE A 104 5.90 6.09 -14.60
CA PHE A 104 7.21 5.51 -14.80
C PHE A 104 7.38 5.15 -16.27
N GLN A 105 8.52 5.53 -16.84
CA GLN A 105 8.95 5.12 -18.16
C GLN A 105 10.39 4.65 -18.07
N GLY A 106 10.59 3.36 -18.31
CA GLY A 106 11.90 2.74 -18.27
C GLY A 106 11.78 1.23 -18.28
N GLY A 107 12.92 0.58 -18.34
CA GLY A 107 13.00 -0.86 -18.33
C GLY A 107 14.43 -1.35 -18.12
N MET A 108 14.61 -2.60 -18.47
CA MET A 108 15.89 -3.28 -18.48
C MET A 108 15.89 -4.22 -19.67
N GLU A 109 17.04 -4.34 -20.32
CA GLU A 109 17.23 -5.39 -21.31
C GLU A 109 17.15 -6.78 -20.66
N VAL A 110 16.35 -7.65 -21.28
CA VAL A 110 16.18 -9.02 -20.80
C VAL A 110 17.49 -9.78 -20.95
N SER A 111 18.07 -10.17 -19.82
CA SER A 111 19.32 -10.92 -19.76
C SER A 111 19.27 -11.95 -18.64
N PHE A 112 20.13 -12.98 -18.70
CA PHE A 112 20.21 -13.99 -17.65
C PHE A 112 20.60 -13.39 -16.29
N VAL A 113 21.47 -12.36 -16.31
CA VAL A 113 21.85 -11.63 -15.10
C VAL A 113 20.69 -10.76 -14.60
N GLY A 114 19.94 -10.12 -15.49
CA GLY A 114 18.72 -9.38 -15.16
C GLY A 114 17.68 -10.27 -14.48
N LEU A 115 17.47 -11.48 -15.01
CA LEU A 115 16.58 -12.49 -14.40
C LEU A 115 17.03 -12.85 -12.98
N ALA A 116 18.33 -13.08 -12.76
CA ALA A 116 18.86 -13.33 -11.43
C ALA A 116 18.60 -12.15 -10.46
N GLY A 117 18.71 -10.92 -10.96
CA GLY A 117 18.36 -9.72 -10.20
C GLY A 117 16.86 -9.63 -9.86
N TRP A 118 15.97 -9.99 -10.78
CA TRP A 118 14.53 -10.05 -10.51
C TRP A 118 14.19 -11.09 -9.43
N VAL A 119 14.81 -12.27 -9.49
CA VAL A 119 14.66 -13.30 -8.44
C VAL A 119 15.20 -12.79 -7.11
N ALA A 120 16.36 -12.11 -7.11
CA ALA A 120 16.93 -11.53 -5.89
C ALA A 120 15.98 -10.50 -5.24
N ILE A 121 15.39 -9.59 -6.04
CA ILE A 121 14.36 -8.65 -5.54
C ILE A 121 13.16 -9.40 -4.97
N GLY A 122 12.67 -10.45 -5.64
CA GLY A 122 11.57 -11.27 -5.13
C GLY A 122 11.86 -11.89 -3.77
N VAL A 123 13.06 -12.46 -3.59
CA VAL A 123 13.50 -13.04 -2.31
C VAL A 123 13.63 -11.95 -1.24
N CYS A 124 14.29 -10.83 -1.55
CA CYS A 124 14.44 -9.71 -0.61
C CYS A 124 13.09 -9.12 -0.21
N ALA A 125 12.17 -8.94 -1.16
CA ALA A 125 10.83 -8.44 -0.90
C ALA A 125 10.00 -9.41 -0.05
N GLY A 126 10.13 -10.72 -0.28
CA GLY A 126 9.49 -11.74 0.57
C GLY A 126 10.01 -11.71 2.02
N LEU A 127 11.33 -11.58 2.20
CA LEU A 127 11.94 -11.42 3.51
C LEU A 127 11.51 -10.11 4.19
N LEU A 128 11.49 -8.99 3.45
CA LEU A 128 11.03 -7.70 3.94
C LEU A 128 9.55 -7.77 4.35
N SER A 129 8.69 -8.38 3.53
CA SER A 129 7.27 -8.57 3.84
C SER A 129 7.06 -9.36 5.13
N GLY A 130 7.84 -10.44 5.31
CA GLY A 130 7.83 -11.24 6.54
C GLY A 130 8.28 -10.43 7.76
N LEU A 131 9.37 -9.66 7.62
CA LEU A 131 9.90 -8.79 8.67
C LEU A 131 8.87 -7.71 9.07
N LEU A 132 8.29 -7.00 8.09
CA LEU A 132 7.30 -5.94 8.34
C LEU A 132 6.06 -6.49 9.05
N THR A 133 5.58 -7.67 8.63
CA THR A 133 4.46 -8.36 9.29
C THR A 133 4.80 -8.69 10.74
N GLN A 134 5.98 -9.26 10.99
CA GLN A 134 6.43 -9.58 12.34
C GLN A 134 6.62 -8.33 13.20
N MET A 135 7.12 -7.23 12.64
CA MET A 135 7.28 -5.97 13.35
C MET A 135 5.93 -5.39 13.81
N VAL A 136 4.92 -5.42 12.94
CA VAL A 136 3.56 -4.96 13.30
C VAL A 136 2.99 -5.82 14.42
N TYR A 137 3.02 -7.15 14.29
CA TYR A 137 2.52 -8.05 15.34
C TYR A 137 3.30 -7.93 16.66
N ALA A 138 4.62 -7.79 16.61
CA ALA A 138 5.43 -7.55 17.79
C ALA A 138 5.07 -6.23 18.49
N CYS A 139 4.75 -5.19 17.71
CA CYS A 139 4.27 -3.92 18.27
C CYS A 139 2.88 -4.09 18.90
N GLU A 140 1.93 -4.72 18.22
CA GLU A 140 0.58 -5.02 18.74
C GLU A 140 0.65 -5.79 20.07
N ASP A 141 1.40 -6.89 20.10
CA ASP A 141 1.62 -7.71 21.30
C ASP A 141 2.34 -6.92 22.41
N GLY A 142 3.26 -6.02 22.03
CA GLY A 142 3.97 -5.13 22.95
C GLY A 142 3.03 -4.15 23.63
N PHE A 143 2.15 -3.50 22.86
CA PHE A 143 1.15 -2.56 23.38
C PHE A 143 0.14 -3.26 24.29
N GLN A 144 -0.31 -4.47 23.94
CA GLN A 144 -1.23 -5.26 24.77
C GLN A 144 -0.65 -5.63 26.15
N LYS A 145 0.68 -5.71 26.28
CA LYS A 145 1.37 -6.02 27.55
C LYS A 145 1.60 -4.79 28.44
N LEU A 146 1.35 -3.58 27.94
CA LEU A 146 1.55 -2.37 28.73
C LEU A 146 0.51 -2.28 29.85
N PRO A 147 0.91 -1.96 31.10
CA PRO A 147 0.00 -1.75 32.22
C PRO A 147 -0.69 -0.37 32.15
N ILE A 148 -1.07 0.07 30.95
CA ILE A 148 -1.68 1.36 30.67
C ILE A 148 -2.96 1.10 29.87
N HIS A 149 -4.03 1.80 30.22
CA HIS A 149 -5.32 1.68 29.53
C HIS A 149 -5.16 1.99 28.02
N TRP A 150 -5.75 1.14 27.17
CA TRP A 150 -5.60 1.14 25.71
C TRP A 150 -5.85 2.49 25.02
N MET A 151 -6.69 3.35 25.62
CA MET A 151 -6.94 4.73 25.19
C MET A 151 -5.66 5.57 25.01
N TRP A 152 -4.59 5.26 25.77
CA TRP A 152 -3.34 6.01 25.74
C TRP A 152 -2.29 5.45 24.78
N TRP A 153 -2.50 4.26 24.20
CA TRP A 153 -1.53 3.67 23.28
C TRP A 153 -1.25 4.55 22.06
N PRO A 154 -2.27 5.16 21.39
CA PRO A 154 -2.00 6.04 20.25
C PRO A 154 -1.13 7.26 20.59
N MET A 155 -1.18 7.75 21.84
CA MET A 155 -0.31 8.84 22.29
C MET A 155 1.16 8.40 22.32
N LEU A 156 1.43 7.21 22.85
CA LEU A 156 2.77 6.63 22.87
C LEU A 156 3.27 6.31 21.45
N GLY A 157 2.39 5.79 20.59
CA GLY A 157 2.69 5.59 19.18
C GLY A 157 3.03 6.91 18.48
N GLY A 158 2.25 7.96 18.73
CA GLY A 158 2.49 9.31 18.22
C GLY A 158 3.82 9.91 18.67
N LEU A 159 4.28 9.61 19.90
CA LEU A 159 5.59 10.03 20.37
C LEU A 159 6.72 9.38 19.55
N VAL A 160 6.62 8.07 19.28
CA VAL A 160 7.61 7.35 18.45
C VAL A 160 7.59 7.87 17.02
N VAL A 161 6.40 8.11 16.45
CA VAL A 161 6.25 8.75 15.13
C VAL A 161 6.92 10.13 15.11
N GLY A 162 6.67 10.96 16.13
CA GLY A 162 7.27 12.28 16.24
C GLY A 162 8.80 12.24 16.32
N ILE A 163 9.36 11.34 17.14
CA ILE A 163 10.81 11.15 17.22
C ILE A 163 11.39 10.67 15.88
N GLY A 164 10.75 9.70 15.24
CA GLY A 164 11.20 9.24 13.92
C GLY A 164 11.12 10.35 12.85
N GLY A 165 10.09 11.20 12.91
CA GLY A 165 9.97 12.37 12.04
C GLY A 165 11.04 13.44 12.27
N LEU A 166 11.61 13.54 13.47
CA LEU A 166 12.77 14.40 13.73
C LEU A 166 14.07 13.83 13.13
N ILE A 167 14.15 12.51 12.97
CA ILE A 167 15.32 11.82 12.39
C ILE A 167 15.23 11.83 10.86
N GLU A 168 14.08 11.45 10.31
CA GLU A 168 13.79 11.41 8.88
C GLU A 168 12.40 12.01 8.62
N PRO A 169 12.33 13.32 8.32
CA PRO A 169 11.06 14.01 8.07
C PRO A 169 10.26 13.43 6.91
N HIS A 170 10.94 12.89 5.88
CA HIS A 170 10.27 12.28 4.73
C HIS A 170 9.55 10.97 5.08
N ALA A 171 9.83 10.39 6.26
CA ALA A 171 9.11 9.22 6.76
C ALA A 171 7.70 9.58 7.28
N LEU A 172 7.39 10.86 7.54
CA LEU A 172 6.05 11.27 7.98
C LEU A 172 5.03 11.27 6.84
N GLY A 173 3.75 11.21 7.22
CA GLY A 173 2.62 11.28 6.29
C GLY A 173 2.54 10.11 5.31
N VAL A 174 1.78 10.34 4.22
CA VAL A 174 1.51 9.33 3.19
C VAL A 174 2.78 9.00 2.41
N GLY A 175 3.57 10.01 2.05
CA GLY A 175 4.90 9.84 1.43
C GLY A 175 4.92 9.54 -0.07
N TYR A 176 3.91 10.00 -0.82
CA TYR A 176 3.88 9.86 -2.29
C TYR A 176 5.09 10.50 -2.98
N ASP A 177 5.62 11.60 -2.44
CA ASP A 177 6.83 12.24 -2.98
C ASP A 177 8.04 11.30 -2.93
N ASN A 178 8.16 10.47 -1.88
CA ASN A 178 9.22 9.47 -1.81
C ASN A 178 9.10 8.43 -2.92
N ILE A 179 7.87 8.00 -3.22
CA ILE A 179 7.62 7.04 -4.30
C ILE A 179 8.09 7.65 -5.63
N THR A 180 7.68 8.87 -5.92
CA THR A 180 8.10 9.62 -7.11
C THR A 180 9.61 9.80 -7.18
N ASP A 181 10.24 10.26 -6.10
CA ASP A 181 11.69 10.49 -6.04
C ASP A 181 12.50 9.20 -6.23
N MET A 182 11.98 8.05 -5.80
CA MET A 182 12.62 6.75 -6.02
C MET A 182 12.42 6.26 -7.46
N LEU A 183 11.24 6.47 -8.04
CA LEU A 183 10.95 6.11 -9.44
C LEU A 183 11.71 7.00 -10.43
N ASP A 184 11.98 8.25 -10.08
CA ASP A 184 12.82 9.15 -10.88
C ASP A 184 14.32 8.86 -10.70
N GLY A 185 14.70 7.94 -9.81
CA GLY A 185 16.09 7.65 -9.46
C GLY A 185 16.82 8.80 -8.75
N ARG A 186 16.08 9.75 -8.15
CA ARG A 186 16.63 10.91 -7.42
C ARG A 186 17.04 10.56 -5.99
N THR A 187 16.61 9.41 -5.48
CA THR A 187 16.89 8.98 -4.10
C THR A 187 18.23 8.24 -4.02
N VAL A 188 19.15 8.75 -3.21
CA VAL A 188 20.44 8.11 -2.93
C VAL A 188 20.26 6.91 -2.00
N ALA A 189 21.04 5.83 -2.20
CA ALA A 189 20.93 4.59 -1.44
C ALA A 189 20.99 4.77 0.09
N THR A 190 21.83 5.68 0.60
CA THR A 190 21.93 5.96 2.04
C THR A 190 20.66 6.60 2.59
N ALA A 191 20.05 7.53 1.85
CA ALA A 191 18.78 8.15 2.20
C ALA A 191 17.63 7.13 2.12
N ALA A 192 17.62 6.28 1.09
CA ALA A 192 16.65 5.19 0.97
C ALA A 192 16.74 4.20 2.16
N LEU A 193 17.95 3.84 2.58
CA LEU A 193 18.14 2.96 3.73
C LEU A 193 17.64 3.60 5.04
N LEU A 194 17.95 4.88 5.26
CA LEU A 194 17.47 5.62 6.42
C LEU A 194 15.93 5.70 6.41
N LEU A 195 15.34 6.06 5.26
CA LEU A 195 13.90 6.10 5.06
C LEU A 195 13.25 4.75 5.34
N LEU A 196 13.80 3.65 4.81
CA LEU A 196 13.30 2.30 5.02
C LEU A 196 13.24 1.97 6.52
N VAL A 197 14.35 2.15 7.23
CA VAL A 197 14.46 1.80 8.65
C VAL A 197 13.52 2.67 9.50
N VAL A 198 13.55 3.98 9.32
CA VAL A 198 12.72 4.89 10.11
C VAL A 198 11.24 4.66 9.80
N LYS A 199 10.85 4.60 8.51
CA LYS A 199 9.46 4.37 8.09
C LYS A 199 8.94 3.05 8.65
N ALA A 200 9.70 1.96 8.56
CA ALA A 200 9.30 0.66 9.10
C ALA A 200 9.02 0.72 10.62
N ILE A 201 9.90 1.35 11.40
CA ILE A 201 9.73 1.48 12.85
C ILE A 201 8.49 2.30 13.19
N ILE A 202 8.38 3.52 12.65
CA ILE A 202 7.28 4.41 13.01
C ILE A 202 5.94 3.88 12.50
N TRP A 203 5.92 3.23 11.34
CA TRP A 203 4.72 2.63 10.76
C TRP A 203 4.25 1.42 11.59
N SER A 204 5.14 0.51 11.95
CA SER A 204 4.78 -0.66 12.77
C SER A 204 4.30 -0.24 14.16
N VAL A 205 4.95 0.74 14.79
CA VAL A 205 4.53 1.26 16.09
C VAL A 205 3.21 2.03 16.00
N ALA A 206 2.99 2.82 14.94
CA ALA A 206 1.72 3.51 14.72
C ALA A 206 0.57 2.51 14.60
N LEU A 207 0.70 1.48 13.74
CA LEU A 207 -0.33 0.45 13.60
C LEU A 207 -0.53 -0.33 14.91
N GLY A 208 0.56 -0.78 15.54
CA GLY A 208 0.51 -1.54 16.79
C GLY A 208 -0.11 -0.78 17.97
N SER A 209 -0.03 0.55 17.96
CA SER A 209 -0.65 1.42 18.96
C SER A 209 -2.17 1.58 18.81
N GLY A 210 -2.78 0.98 17.77
CA GLY A 210 -4.20 1.13 17.45
C GLY A 210 -4.52 2.38 16.62
N THR A 211 -3.52 3.00 16.01
CA THR A 211 -3.74 4.13 15.10
C THR A 211 -4.29 3.65 13.76
N SER A 212 -5.24 4.38 13.19
CA SER A 212 -5.94 3.98 11.96
C SER A 212 -5.40 4.68 10.71
N GLY A 213 -5.07 3.90 9.69
CA GLY A 213 -4.78 4.35 8.33
C GLY A 213 -4.54 3.19 7.36
N GLY A 214 -4.21 3.51 6.11
CA GLY A 214 -3.90 2.54 5.06
C GLY A 214 -2.46 2.02 5.16
N VAL A 215 -2.25 0.85 4.58
CA VAL A 215 -0.94 0.18 4.57
C VAL A 215 -0.26 0.22 3.19
N LEU A 216 -1.00 0.54 2.13
CA LEU A 216 -0.53 0.44 0.74
C LEU A 216 0.67 1.35 0.45
N ALA A 217 0.52 2.67 0.60
CA ALA A 217 1.63 3.61 0.39
C ALA A 217 2.87 3.29 1.23
N PRO A 218 2.78 3.05 2.56
CA PRO A 218 3.94 2.66 3.34
C PRO A 218 4.65 1.41 2.81
N LEU A 219 3.93 0.39 2.36
CA LEU A 219 4.53 -0.82 1.78
C LEU A 219 5.25 -0.53 0.46
N LEU A 220 4.67 0.31 -0.40
CA LEU A 220 5.33 0.79 -1.61
C LEU A 220 6.60 1.57 -1.26
N ILE A 221 6.55 2.48 -0.29
CA ILE A 221 7.73 3.26 0.13
C ILE A 221 8.85 2.35 0.63
N MET A 222 8.52 1.39 1.51
CA MET A 222 9.52 0.49 2.07
C MET A 222 10.09 -0.46 1.01
N GLY A 223 9.25 -1.00 0.12
CA GLY A 223 9.70 -1.81 -1.01
C GLY A 223 10.58 -1.01 -1.98
N GLY A 224 10.14 0.19 -2.36
CA GLY A 224 10.89 1.10 -3.23
C GLY A 224 12.24 1.49 -2.65
N ALA A 225 12.28 1.77 -1.34
CA ALA A 225 13.50 2.13 -0.64
C ALA A 225 14.50 0.96 -0.63
N MET A 226 14.03 -0.27 -0.38
CA MET A 226 14.86 -1.47 -0.52
C MET A 226 15.39 -1.61 -1.97
N GLY A 227 14.54 -1.41 -2.97
CA GLY A 227 14.95 -1.45 -4.38
C GLY A 227 16.00 -0.38 -4.73
N ALA A 228 15.85 0.84 -4.22
CA ALA A 228 16.81 1.93 -4.40
C ALA A 228 18.16 1.64 -3.72
N VAL A 229 18.16 0.99 -2.54
CA VAL A 229 19.38 0.53 -1.87
C VAL A 229 20.11 -0.52 -2.70
N LEU A 230 19.36 -1.49 -3.25
CA LEU A 230 19.92 -2.61 -4.00
C LEU A 230 20.32 -2.23 -5.44
N ALA A 231 19.81 -1.13 -5.98
CA ALA A 231 20.07 -0.70 -7.36
C ALA A 231 21.58 -0.58 -7.68
N GLY A 232 22.42 -0.22 -6.71
CA GLY A 232 23.87 -0.09 -6.91
C GLY A 232 24.65 -1.40 -7.06
N VAL A 233 24.07 -2.54 -6.65
CA VAL A 233 24.68 -3.87 -6.77
C VAL A 233 23.98 -4.77 -7.80
N LEU A 234 22.83 -4.33 -8.29
CA LEU A 234 22.04 -5.03 -9.28
C LEU A 234 22.46 -4.64 -10.71
N PRO A 235 22.11 -5.45 -11.72
CA PRO A 235 22.37 -5.13 -13.12
C PRO A 235 21.87 -3.76 -13.54
N ALA A 236 22.55 -3.16 -14.52
CA ALA A 236 22.16 -1.88 -15.10
C ALA A 236 20.72 -1.92 -15.61
N ALA A 237 19.94 -0.92 -15.22
CA ALA A 237 18.55 -0.70 -15.57
C ALA A 237 18.29 0.80 -15.63
N ASP A 238 17.17 1.20 -16.20
CA ASP A 238 16.76 2.59 -16.13
C ASP A 238 16.55 3.03 -14.67
N PRO A 239 16.84 4.30 -14.32
CA PRO A 239 16.66 4.82 -12.97
C PRO A 239 15.25 4.52 -12.46
N GLY A 240 15.14 4.05 -11.22
CA GLY A 240 13.86 3.70 -10.59
C GLY A 240 13.27 2.34 -10.95
N PHE A 241 13.79 1.62 -11.96
CA PHE A 241 13.30 0.29 -12.33
C PHE A 241 13.32 -0.71 -11.16
N TRP A 242 14.43 -0.76 -10.42
CA TRP A 242 14.58 -1.64 -9.27
C TRP A 242 13.68 -1.24 -8.10
N ALA A 243 13.45 0.05 -7.90
CA ALA A 243 12.50 0.55 -6.91
C ALA A 243 11.07 0.13 -7.27
N LEU A 244 10.65 0.31 -8.53
CA LEU A 244 9.34 -0.12 -9.03
C LEU A 244 9.11 -1.63 -8.82
N LEU A 245 10.11 -2.45 -9.18
CA LEU A 245 9.99 -3.90 -9.04
C LEU A 245 9.86 -4.30 -7.56
N ALA A 246 10.66 -3.68 -6.68
CA ALA A 246 10.62 -3.94 -5.25
C ALA A 246 9.34 -3.41 -4.57
N MET A 247 8.78 -2.30 -5.04
CA MET A 247 7.45 -1.79 -4.64
C MET A 247 6.38 -2.85 -4.89
N ALA A 248 6.27 -3.33 -6.14
CA ALA A 248 5.28 -4.34 -6.52
C ALA A 248 5.48 -5.66 -5.75
N ALA A 249 6.73 -6.14 -5.67
CA ALA A 249 7.05 -7.39 -4.99
C ALA A 249 6.75 -7.34 -3.47
N THR A 250 7.02 -6.21 -2.82
CA THR A 250 6.78 -6.05 -1.37
C THR A 250 5.28 -5.94 -1.08
N MET A 251 4.54 -5.22 -1.92
CA MET A 251 3.08 -5.12 -1.81
C MET A 251 2.43 -6.50 -2.02
N GLY A 252 2.73 -7.17 -3.13
CA GLY A 252 2.20 -8.52 -3.42
C GLY A 252 2.60 -9.56 -2.37
N GLY A 253 3.83 -9.49 -1.85
CA GLY A 253 4.32 -10.37 -0.79
C GLY A 253 3.63 -10.15 0.56
N THR A 254 3.44 -8.88 0.97
CA THR A 254 2.82 -8.55 2.26
C THR A 254 1.32 -8.80 2.24
N MET A 255 0.65 -8.44 1.15
CA MET A 255 -0.80 -8.66 0.98
C MET A 255 -1.15 -10.11 0.63
N ARG A 256 -0.16 -10.91 0.24
CA ARG A 256 -0.36 -12.25 -0.37
C ARG A 256 -1.26 -12.17 -1.61
N ALA A 257 -1.05 -11.12 -2.40
CA ALA A 257 -1.85 -10.77 -3.57
C ALA A 257 -0.93 -10.44 -4.77
N PRO A 258 -0.22 -11.44 -5.33
CA PRO A 258 0.75 -11.21 -6.40
C PRO A 258 0.15 -10.76 -7.74
N LEU A 259 -1.16 -10.92 -7.97
CA LEU A 259 -1.81 -10.47 -9.20
C LEU A 259 -2.28 -9.01 -9.13
N THR A 260 -2.45 -8.48 -7.92
CA THR A 260 -2.88 -7.11 -7.64
C THR A 260 -1.71 -6.12 -7.75
#